data_AF-A0A819UK16-F1
#
_entry.id   AF-A0A819UK16-F1
#
_cell.length_a   1.000
_cell.length_b   1.000
_cell.length_c   1.000
_cell.angle_alpha   90.00
_cell.angle_beta   90.00
_cell.angle_gamma   90.00
#
_symmetry.space_group_name_H-M   'P 1'
#
loop_
_entity.id
_entity.type
_entity.pdbx_description
1 polymer ?
#
loop_
_entity_poly.entity_id
_entity_poly.type
_entity_poly.pdbx_seq_one_letter_code
_entity_poly.pdbx_strand_id
1 'polypeptide(L)'
;MSSSDGFLTSLESIQQNLFRIGGPILLVFGIISCVVNLIVFTQKNLRKSPCSIYLIAVNIANLLYITFAVLFITLEVGYGIDLATSNLFMCRFYYYISYLIDILSAFYLILASIDRVLVTSSNARTRQRSTRRLAYICVGSGTLFWMLFTSHALFLTDIEEIAPGYFSCYYRAGPYVIFMGYYLLIVKAITVPLLMIIFGIWTAKNIRKLRQRRIAPVATNTRNTAGNSEQPFHSKDRQFVLMVVVDICIYIACNSMLVVVVIYYQIAQNTGLTQINSFLNLVGAFLSQISFCTGCYAYLFISKTFRKEVKRLFFCQ
;
A
#
# COMPACT_ATOMS: atom_id res chain seq x y z
N MET A 1 -41.25 16.71 5.49
CA MET A 1 -40.05 15.93 5.14
C MET A 1 -39.13 16.88 4.41
N SER A 2 -38.04 17.30 5.04
CA SER A 2 -37.26 18.44 4.57
C SER A 2 -36.32 18.04 3.43
N SER A 3 -35.97 18.99 2.55
CA SER A 3 -35.00 18.79 1.46
C SER A 3 -33.63 18.29 1.95
N SER A 4 -33.26 18.57 3.19
CA SER A 4 -32.04 18.08 3.84
C SER A 4 -32.09 16.58 4.11
N ASP A 5 -33.24 16.03 4.53
CA ASP A 5 -33.37 14.59 4.83
C ASP A 5 -33.18 13.73 3.58
N GLY A 6 -33.73 14.17 2.44
CA GLY A 6 -33.58 13.49 1.16
C GLY A 6 -32.14 13.50 0.62
N PHE A 7 -31.38 14.56 0.90
CA PHE A 7 -29.97 14.64 0.54
C PHE A 7 -29.13 13.63 1.34
N LEU A 8 -29.37 13.52 2.63
CA LEU A 8 -28.63 12.62 3.52
C LEU A 8 -28.89 11.15 3.18
N THR A 9 -30.14 10.77 2.94
CA THR A 9 -30.49 9.41 2.49
C THR A 9 -29.85 9.06 1.14
N SER A 10 -29.68 10.07 0.27
CA SER A 10 -29.01 9.87 -1.02
C SER A 10 -27.53 9.57 -0.85
N LEU A 11 -26.85 10.24 0.10
CA LEU A 11 -25.44 10.00 0.40
C LEU A 11 -25.21 8.58 0.97
N GLU A 12 -26.04 8.15 1.92
CA GLU A 12 -25.96 6.80 2.49
C GLU A 12 -26.20 5.71 1.43
N SER A 13 -27.19 5.90 0.56
CA SER A 13 -27.45 4.99 -0.56
C SER A 13 -26.27 4.89 -1.53
N ILE A 14 -25.60 6.01 -1.82
CA ILE A 14 -24.39 6.02 -2.68
C ILE A 14 -23.26 5.23 -2.01
N GLN A 15 -23.01 5.43 -0.71
CA GLN A 15 -21.99 4.70 0.04
C GLN A 15 -22.25 3.20 0.04
N GLN A 16 -23.49 2.82 0.35
CA GLN A 16 -23.88 1.42 0.39
C GLN A 16 -23.70 0.77 -0.99
N ASN A 17 -24.16 1.42 -2.07
CA ASN A 17 -23.99 0.88 -3.42
C ASN A 17 -22.52 0.79 -3.84
N LEU A 18 -21.70 1.76 -3.43
CA LEU A 18 -20.26 1.75 -3.70
C LEU A 18 -19.59 0.51 -3.09
N PHE A 19 -19.86 0.19 -1.83
CA PHE A 19 -19.29 -1.00 -1.19
C PHE A 19 -19.97 -2.29 -1.62
N ARG A 20 -21.29 -2.28 -1.87
CA ARG A 20 -22.06 -3.45 -2.31
C ARG A 20 -21.64 -3.97 -3.68
N ILE A 21 -21.28 -3.08 -4.60
CA ILE A 21 -20.85 -3.45 -5.97
C ILE A 21 -19.32 -3.38 -6.08
N GLY A 22 -18.73 -2.27 -5.64
CA GLY A 22 -17.29 -2.03 -5.75
C GLY A 22 -16.45 -2.88 -4.81
N GLY A 23 -16.94 -3.18 -3.60
CA GLY A 23 -16.24 -4.02 -2.62
C GLY A 23 -15.93 -5.43 -3.15
N PRO A 24 -16.92 -6.20 -3.63
CA PRO A 24 -16.69 -7.51 -4.24
C PRO A 24 -15.75 -7.47 -5.45
N ILE A 25 -15.83 -6.41 -6.27
CA ILE A 25 -14.91 -6.23 -7.40
C ILE A 25 -13.48 -6.06 -6.89
N LEU A 26 -13.25 -5.20 -5.89
CA LEU A 26 -11.92 -5.02 -5.28
C LEU A 26 -11.41 -6.30 -4.63
N LEU A 27 -12.26 -7.08 -3.98
CA LEU A 27 -11.88 -8.37 -3.39
C LEU A 27 -11.39 -9.35 -4.46
N VAL A 28 -12.18 -9.60 -5.51
CA VAL A 28 -11.85 -10.58 -6.56
C VAL A 28 -10.60 -10.15 -7.33
N PHE A 29 -10.57 -8.91 -7.84
CA PHE A 29 -9.44 -8.42 -8.62
C PHE A 29 -8.20 -8.25 -7.74
N GLY A 30 -8.36 -7.81 -6.50
CA GLY A 30 -7.27 -7.66 -5.55
C GLY A 30 -6.61 -8.98 -5.17
N ILE A 31 -7.39 -10.02 -4.89
CA ILE A 31 -6.85 -11.36 -4.59
C ILE A 31 -6.10 -11.92 -5.81
N ILE A 32 -6.70 -11.86 -7.01
CA ILE A 32 -6.04 -12.31 -8.25
C ILE A 32 -4.72 -11.57 -8.44
N SER A 33 -4.72 -10.25 -8.27
CA SER A 33 -3.54 -9.40 -8.40
C SER A 33 -2.42 -9.82 -7.44
N CYS A 34 -2.73 -9.97 -6.15
CA CYS A 34 -1.75 -10.36 -5.14
C CYS A 34 -1.21 -11.78 -5.38
N VAL A 35 -2.09 -12.74 -5.69
CA VAL A 35 -1.69 -14.14 -5.94
C VAL A 35 -0.77 -14.25 -7.15
N VAL A 36 -1.11 -13.60 -8.27
CA VAL A 36 -0.26 -13.61 -9.47
C VAL A 36 1.10 -12.96 -9.18
N ASN A 37 1.12 -11.82 -8.47
CA ASN A 37 2.37 -11.17 -8.07
C ASN A 37 3.24 -12.09 -7.22
N LEU A 38 2.66 -12.78 -6.22
CA LEU A 38 3.38 -13.71 -5.36
C LEU A 38 3.98 -14.87 -6.17
N ILE A 39 3.21 -15.47 -7.08
CA ILE A 39 3.69 -16.55 -7.96
C ILE A 39 4.85 -16.03 -8.83
N VAL A 40 4.73 -14.84 -9.43
CA VAL A 40 5.76 -14.27 -10.31
C VAL A 40 7.04 -13.94 -9.53
N PHE A 41 6.96 -13.24 -8.40
CA PHE A 41 8.15 -12.82 -7.66
C PHE A 41 8.87 -13.98 -6.96
N THR A 42 8.18 -15.09 -6.67
CA THR A 42 8.80 -16.30 -6.10
C THR A 42 9.56 -17.14 -7.15
N GLN A 43 9.40 -16.86 -8.44
CA GLN A 43 10.12 -17.58 -9.49
C GLN A 43 11.65 -17.44 -9.38
N LYS A 44 12.35 -18.49 -9.81
CA LYS A 44 13.82 -18.59 -9.78
C LYS A 44 14.54 -17.41 -10.44
N ASN A 45 13.91 -16.80 -11.44
CA ASN A 45 14.46 -15.69 -12.22
C ASN A 45 14.43 -14.32 -11.51
N LEU A 46 13.46 -14.12 -10.62
CA LEU A 46 13.21 -12.84 -9.93
C LEU A 46 13.67 -12.89 -8.47
N ARG A 47 13.48 -14.02 -7.78
CA ARG A 47 13.85 -14.21 -6.35
C ARG A 47 15.32 -13.95 -5.98
N LYS A 48 16.20 -13.80 -6.97
CA LYS A 48 17.62 -13.46 -6.76
C LYS A 48 17.81 -12.00 -6.33
N SER A 49 16.88 -11.11 -6.70
CA SER A 49 16.92 -9.69 -6.35
C SER A 49 16.44 -9.46 -4.91
N PRO A 50 17.16 -8.68 -4.07
CA PRO A 50 16.68 -8.26 -2.76
C PRO A 50 15.32 -7.54 -2.81
N CYS A 51 15.08 -6.74 -3.87
CA CYS A 51 13.82 -6.03 -4.06
C CYS A 51 12.61 -6.94 -4.17
N SER A 52 12.77 -8.14 -4.75
CA SER A 52 11.67 -9.11 -4.83
C SER A 52 11.21 -9.56 -3.44
N ILE A 53 12.09 -9.59 -2.43
CA ILE A 53 11.70 -9.95 -1.05
C ILE A 53 10.73 -8.90 -0.49
N TYR A 54 11.05 -7.61 -0.66
CA TYR A 54 10.15 -6.53 -0.22
C TYR A 54 8.83 -6.54 -0.99
N LEU A 55 8.85 -6.74 -2.31
CA LEU A 55 7.63 -6.83 -3.11
C LEU A 55 6.77 -8.05 -2.77
N ILE A 56 7.37 -9.18 -2.41
CA ILE A 56 6.64 -10.33 -1.87
C ILE A 56 5.98 -9.95 -0.54
N ALA A 57 6.72 -9.29 0.37
CA ALA A 57 6.17 -8.86 1.66
C ALA A 57 5.01 -7.85 1.48
N VAL A 58 5.12 -6.90 0.55
CA VAL A 58 4.02 -5.99 0.16
C VAL A 58 2.81 -6.79 -0.30
N ASN A 59 2.96 -7.76 -1.19
CA ASN A 59 1.82 -8.53 -1.72
C ASN A 59 1.20 -9.47 -0.68
N ILE A 60 1.98 -10.00 0.27
CA ILE A 60 1.43 -10.74 1.42
C ILE A 60 0.59 -9.80 2.30
N ALA A 61 1.12 -8.62 2.62
CA ALA A 61 0.37 -7.62 3.38
C ALA A 61 -0.91 -7.21 2.63
N ASN A 62 -0.81 -6.86 1.35
CA ASN A 62 -1.99 -6.48 0.56
C ASN A 62 -3.04 -7.61 0.51
N LEU A 63 -2.63 -8.87 0.36
CA LEU A 63 -3.55 -10.00 0.36
C LEU A 63 -4.29 -10.12 1.71
N LEU A 64 -3.56 -10.00 2.82
CA LEU A 64 -4.17 -10.01 4.15
C LEU A 64 -5.10 -8.79 4.36
N TYR A 65 -4.71 -7.62 3.87
CA TYR A 65 -5.53 -6.40 3.97
C TYR A 65 -6.84 -6.55 3.20
N ILE A 66 -6.78 -7.08 1.99
CA ILE A 66 -7.96 -7.35 1.17
C ILE A 66 -8.86 -8.38 1.87
N THR A 67 -8.27 -9.44 2.42
CA THR A 67 -9.03 -10.53 3.06
C THR A 67 -9.69 -10.11 4.37
N PHE A 68 -9.04 -9.27 5.19
CA PHE A 68 -9.54 -8.89 6.50
C PHE A 68 -10.18 -7.50 6.51
N ALA A 69 -9.49 -6.46 6.02
CA ALA A 69 -10.00 -5.10 6.08
C ALA A 69 -11.09 -4.86 5.03
N VAL A 70 -10.79 -5.11 3.74
CA VAL A 70 -11.73 -4.85 2.64
C VAL A 70 -12.97 -5.73 2.73
N LEU A 71 -12.81 -7.00 3.12
CA LEU A 71 -13.94 -7.91 3.29
C LEU A 71 -14.89 -7.42 4.39
N PHE A 72 -14.37 -7.10 5.57
CA PHE A 72 -15.20 -6.70 6.72
C PHE A 72 -15.95 -5.41 6.44
N ILE A 73 -15.27 -4.36 5.94
CA ILE A 73 -15.94 -3.09 5.61
C ILE A 73 -16.95 -3.25 4.47
N THR A 74 -16.70 -4.15 3.52
CA THR A 74 -17.66 -4.46 2.46
C THR A 74 -18.91 -5.13 3.01
N LEU A 75 -18.77 -6.07 3.95
CA LEU A 75 -19.88 -6.73 4.62
C LEU A 75 -20.68 -5.75 5.48
N GLU A 76 -19.99 -4.92 6.26
CA GLU A 76 -20.59 -3.92 7.14
C GLU A 76 -21.36 -2.87 6.33
N VAL A 77 -20.68 -2.14 5.45
CA VAL A 77 -21.25 -0.98 4.74
C VAL A 77 -22.11 -1.40 3.57
N GLY A 78 -21.69 -2.42 2.82
CA GLY A 78 -22.38 -2.85 1.60
C GLY A 78 -23.59 -3.75 1.86
N TYR A 79 -23.51 -4.61 2.88
CA TYR A 79 -24.52 -5.64 3.16
C TYR A 79 -25.20 -5.52 4.53
N GLY A 80 -24.77 -4.58 5.38
CA GLY A 80 -25.31 -4.39 6.73
C GLY A 80 -24.94 -5.53 7.69
N ILE A 81 -23.90 -6.29 7.39
CA ILE A 81 -23.42 -7.41 8.20
C ILE A 81 -22.19 -6.96 8.97
N ASP A 82 -22.39 -6.53 10.22
CA ASP A 82 -21.30 -6.13 11.10
C ASP A 82 -20.73 -7.34 11.86
N LEU A 83 -19.62 -7.88 11.34
CA LEU A 83 -18.87 -8.95 12.00
C LEU A 83 -18.02 -8.44 13.16
N ALA A 84 -17.67 -7.15 13.17
CA ALA A 84 -16.80 -6.57 14.19
C ALA A 84 -17.54 -6.45 15.53
N THR A 85 -18.84 -6.13 15.52
CA THR A 85 -19.67 -6.06 16.74
C THR A 85 -20.17 -7.42 17.25
N SER A 86 -19.93 -8.51 16.51
CA SER A 86 -20.36 -9.86 16.93
C SER A 86 -19.81 -10.27 18.30
N ASN A 87 -18.57 -9.90 18.61
CA ASN A 87 -17.98 -10.02 19.94
C ASN A 87 -16.79 -9.05 20.10
N LEU A 88 -16.45 -8.74 21.35
CA LEU A 88 -15.36 -7.82 21.68
C LEU A 88 -13.99 -8.28 21.13
N PHE A 89 -13.76 -9.59 21.04
CA PHE A 89 -12.53 -10.14 20.49
C PHE A 89 -12.39 -9.83 18.99
N MET A 90 -13.46 -10.00 18.21
CA MET A 90 -13.51 -9.70 16.78
C MET A 90 -13.35 -8.21 16.53
N CYS A 91 -14.00 -7.36 17.32
CA CYS A 91 -13.83 -5.90 17.28
C CYS A 91 -12.34 -5.51 17.40
N ARG A 92 -11.69 -5.97 18.48
CA ARG A 92 -10.28 -5.70 18.76
C ARG A 92 -9.35 -6.27 17.70
N PHE A 93 -9.60 -7.51 17.30
CA PHE A 93 -8.81 -8.20 16.29
C PHE A 93 -8.91 -7.51 14.93
N TYR A 94 -10.11 -7.11 14.50
CA TYR A 94 -10.35 -6.41 13.24
C TYR A 94 -9.58 -5.10 13.15
N TYR A 95 -9.66 -4.24 14.17
CA TYR A 95 -8.92 -2.98 14.18
C TYR A 95 -7.41 -3.20 14.24
N TYR A 96 -6.93 -4.10 15.11
CA TYR A 96 -5.52 -4.43 15.22
C TYR A 96 -4.94 -4.93 13.89
N ILE A 97 -5.59 -5.93 13.28
CA ILE A 97 -5.09 -6.56 12.05
C ILE A 97 -5.15 -5.59 10.88
N SER A 98 -6.22 -4.78 10.78
CA SER A 98 -6.38 -3.78 9.73
C SER A 98 -5.30 -2.70 9.80
N TYR A 99 -5.02 -2.14 11.00
CA TYR A 99 -3.94 -1.15 11.15
C TYR A 99 -2.58 -1.74 10.88
N LEU A 100 -2.30 -2.91 11.45
CA LEU A 100 -1.01 -3.57 11.28
C LEU A 100 -0.72 -3.82 9.81
N ILE A 101 -1.67 -4.36 9.06
CA ILE A 101 -1.42 -4.70 7.66
C ILE A 101 -1.35 -3.44 6.78
N ASP A 102 -2.18 -2.43 7.03
CA ASP A 102 -2.14 -1.13 6.33
C ASP A 102 -0.73 -0.51 6.45
N ILE A 103 -0.19 -0.41 7.67
CA ILE A 103 1.13 0.19 7.88
C ILE A 103 2.27 -0.69 7.34
N LEU A 104 2.16 -2.03 7.44
CA LEU A 104 3.18 -2.93 6.92
C LEU A 104 3.31 -2.85 5.40
N SER A 105 2.20 -2.76 4.68
CA SER A 105 2.24 -2.61 3.22
C SER A 105 3.02 -1.37 2.80
N ALA A 106 2.68 -0.20 3.37
CA ALA A 106 3.38 1.04 3.11
C ALA A 106 4.86 0.98 3.53
N PHE A 107 5.16 0.39 4.69
CA PHE A 107 6.51 0.21 5.19
C PHE A 107 7.38 -0.64 4.26
N TYR A 108 6.88 -1.79 3.79
CA TYR A 108 7.62 -2.64 2.86
C TYR A 108 7.85 -1.96 1.50
N LEU A 109 6.89 -1.14 1.04
CA LEU A 109 7.07 -0.35 -0.17
C LEU A 109 8.14 0.75 0.00
N ILE A 110 8.23 1.37 1.18
CA ILE A 110 9.33 2.28 1.53
C ILE A 110 10.67 1.53 1.54
N LEU A 111 10.74 0.34 2.13
CA LEU A 111 11.96 -0.48 2.11
C LEU A 111 12.37 -0.86 0.68
N ALA A 112 11.42 -1.22 -0.17
CA ALA A 112 11.67 -1.46 -1.59
C ALA A 112 12.23 -0.21 -2.27
N SER A 113 11.70 0.98 -1.95
CA SER A 113 12.18 2.26 -2.47
C SER A 113 13.61 2.57 -2.03
N ILE A 114 13.94 2.35 -0.75
CA ILE A 114 15.29 2.51 -0.21
C ILE A 114 16.26 1.56 -0.94
N ASP A 115 15.88 0.30 -1.11
CA ASP A 115 16.68 -0.68 -1.85
C ASP A 115 16.96 -0.23 -3.28
N ARG A 116 15.97 0.35 -3.96
CA ARG A 116 16.16 0.93 -5.30
C ARG A 116 17.09 2.13 -5.28
N VAL A 117 17.06 2.99 -4.27
CA VAL A 117 18.06 4.08 -4.09
C VAL A 117 19.47 3.51 -3.93
N LEU A 118 19.63 2.46 -3.11
CA LEU A 118 20.93 1.82 -2.89
C LEU A 118 21.50 1.20 -4.17
N VAL A 119 20.68 0.43 -4.90
CA VAL A 119 21.10 -0.25 -6.13
C VAL A 119 21.43 0.73 -7.26
N THR A 120 20.68 1.84 -7.34
CA THR A 120 20.90 2.88 -8.37
C THR A 120 22.02 3.87 -8.01
N SER A 121 22.59 3.79 -6.81
CA SER A 121 23.67 4.69 -6.38
C SER A 121 24.92 4.55 -7.24
N SER A 122 25.61 5.68 -7.49
CA SER A 122 26.88 5.68 -8.22
C SER A 122 28.04 5.09 -7.41
N ASN A 123 27.91 4.99 -6.09
CA ASN A 123 28.96 4.45 -5.22
C ASN A 123 28.84 2.92 -5.12
N ALA A 124 29.89 2.20 -5.50
CA ALA A 124 29.93 0.74 -5.46
C ALA A 124 29.72 0.18 -4.05
N ARG A 125 30.28 0.83 -3.01
CA ARG A 125 30.09 0.41 -1.60
C ARG A 125 28.63 0.53 -1.17
N THR A 126 27.94 1.58 -1.62
CA THR A 126 26.50 1.78 -1.33
C THR A 126 25.65 0.71 -2.02
N ARG A 127 25.94 0.39 -3.29
CA ARG A 127 25.23 -0.66 -4.04
C ARG A 127 25.37 -2.04 -3.39
N GLN A 128 26.55 -2.35 -2.85
CA GLN A 128 26.81 -3.63 -2.17
C GLN A 128 26.02 -3.80 -0.86
N ARG A 129 25.42 -2.74 -0.30
CA ARG A 129 24.57 -2.85 0.89
C ARG A 129 23.21 -3.51 0.59
N SER A 130 22.73 -3.43 -0.67
CA SER A 130 21.52 -4.13 -1.10
C SER A 130 21.80 -5.63 -1.16
N THR A 131 21.49 -6.33 -0.06
CA THR A 131 21.69 -7.76 0.08
C THR A 131 20.40 -8.42 0.53
N ARG A 132 20.22 -9.70 0.17
CA ARG A 132 19.05 -10.48 0.60
C ARG A 132 19.00 -10.66 2.11
N ARG A 133 20.16 -10.82 2.76
CA ARG A 133 20.26 -10.92 4.22
C ARG A 133 19.73 -9.65 4.89
N LEU A 134 20.15 -8.47 4.41
CA LEU A 134 19.64 -7.21 4.92
C LEU A 134 18.12 -7.10 4.68
N ALA A 135 17.63 -7.51 3.52
CA ALA A 135 16.20 -7.48 3.22
C ALA A 135 15.37 -8.34 4.19
N TYR A 136 15.79 -9.58 4.48
CA TYR A 136 15.09 -10.42 5.46
C TYR A 136 15.15 -9.84 6.87
N ILE A 137 16.30 -9.27 7.27
CA ILE A 137 16.44 -8.62 8.59
C ILE A 137 15.49 -7.42 8.68
N CYS A 138 15.51 -6.51 7.69
CA CYS A 138 14.69 -5.30 7.70
C CYS A 138 13.19 -5.61 7.65
N VAL A 139 12.78 -6.61 6.85
CA VAL A 139 11.39 -7.09 6.85
C VAL A 139 11.05 -7.64 8.22
N GLY A 140 11.78 -8.65 8.71
CA GLY A 140 11.45 -9.31 9.99
C GLY A 140 11.47 -8.38 11.19
N SER A 141 12.52 -7.55 11.34
CA SER A 141 12.62 -6.60 12.46
C SER A 141 11.56 -5.50 12.36
N GLY A 142 11.28 -5.02 11.15
CA GLY A 142 10.25 -4.02 10.92
C GLY A 142 8.84 -4.55 11.17
N THR A 143 8.54 -5.78 10.74
CA THR A 143 7.28 -6.45 11.06
C THR A 143 7.09 -6.57 12.56
N LEU A 144 8.11 -7.03 13.28
CA LEU A 144 8.06 -7.17 14.73
C LEU A 144 7.83 -5.82 15.43
N PHE A 145 8.55 -4.78 15.01
CA PHE A 145 8.36 -3.43 15.53
C PHE A 145 6.91 -2.96 15.37
N TRP A 146 6.34 -3.07 14.17
CA TRP A 146 4.97 -2.61 13.92
C TRP A 146 3.92 -3.48 14.60
N MET A 147 4.14 -4.79 14.74
CA MET A 147 3.26 -5.69 15.52
C MET A 147 3.17 -5.27 16.98
N LEU A 148 4.31 -4.93 17.59
CA LEU A 148 4.36 -4.45 18.97
C LEU A 148 3.78 -3.04 19.09
N PHE A 149 4.13 -2.14 18.16
CA PHE A 149 3.66 -0.76 18.19
C PHE A 149 2.14 -0.67 18.07
N THR A 150 1.52 -1.48 17.20
CA THR A 150 0.05 -1.48 16.98
C THR A 150 -0.73 -2.27 18.03
N SER A 151 -0.06 -3.00 18.94
CA SER A 151 -0.71 -3.85 19.95
C SER A 151 -1.68 -3.10 20.87
N HIS A 152 -1.49 -1.80 21.05
CA HIS A 152 -2.40 -0.95 21.83
C HIS A 152 -3.85 -0.97 21.29
N ALA A 153 -4.05 -1.20 19.99
CA ALA A 153 -5.39 -1.35 19.39
C ALA A 153 -6.16 -2.57 19.93
N LEU A 154 -5.47 -3.62 20.41
CA LEU A 154 -6.12 -4.80 21.01
C LEU A 154 -6.74 -4.51 22.38
N PHE A 155 -6.32 -3.44 23.06
CA PHE A 155 -6.78 -3.13 24.42
C PHE A 155 -7.65 -1.86 24.48
N LEU A 156 -7.46 -0.94 23.54
CA LEU A 156 -8.09 0.38 23.55
C LEU A 156 -9.24 0.52 22.54
N THR A 157 -9.69 -0.59 21.96
CA THR A 157 -10.93 -0.66 21.16
C THR A 157 -12.01 -1.39 21.94
N ASP A 158 -13.24 -0.89 21.80
CA ASP A 158 -14.41 -1.38 22.53
C ASP A 158 -15.67 -1.31 21.67
N ILE A 159 -16.72 -1.98 22.12
CA ILE A 159 -18.04 -1.90 21.51
C ILE A 159 -18.83 -0.85 22.29
N GLU A 160 -19.07 0.30 21.66
CA GLU A 160 -19.80 1.42 22.26
C GLU A 160 -21.20 1.54 21.66
N GLU A 161 -22.18 1.90 22.49
CA GLU A 161 -23.55 2.18 22.07
C GLU A 161 -23.62 3.62 21.54
N ILE A 162 -23.81 3.78 20.22
CA ILE A 162 -23.86 5.10 19.57
C ILE A 162 -25.27 5.68 19.60
N ALA A 163 -26.28 4.82 19.52
CA ALA A 163 -27.69 5.17 19.66
C ALA A 163 -28.42 4.05 20.40
N PRO A 164 -29.60 4.30 21.00
CA PRO A 164 -30.33 3.28 21.74
C PRO A 164 -30.54 2.00 20.94
N GLY A 165 -29.90 0.91 21.37
CA GLY A 165 -29.93 -0.40 20.70
C GLY A 165 -29.03 -0.53 19.45
N TYR A 166 -28.18 0.46 19.16
CA TYR A 166 -27.23 0.46 18.06
C TYR A 166 -25.79 0.50 18.57
N PHE A 167 -25.10 -0.62 18.42
CA PHE A 167 -23.72 -0.81 18.85
C PHE A 167 -22.76 -0.69 17.66
N SER A 168 -21.59 -0.11 17.90
CA SER A 168 -20.52 -0.05 16.92
C SER A 168 -19.17 -0.31 17.58
N CYS A 169 -18.31 -1.02 16.87
CA CYS A 169 -16.93 -1.23 17.29
C CYS A 169 -16.12 0.03 16.96
N TYR A 170 -15.56 0.70 17.98
CA TYR A 170 -14.78 1.91 17.76
C TYR A 170 -13.64 2.05 18.79
N TYR A 171 -12.82 3.09 18.62
CA TYR A 171 -11.85 3.47 19.63
C TYR A 171 -12.58 3.87 20.91
N ARG A 172 -12.05 3.43 22.05
CA ARG A 172 -12.57 3.86 23.35
C ARG A 172 -12.58 5.38 23.45
N ALA A 173 -13.72 5.94 23.84
CA ALA A 173 -13.89 7.38 24.01
C ALA A 173 -12.82 7.99 24.95
N GLY A 174 -12.39 9.22 24.64
CA GLY A 174 -11.41 9.98 25.41
C GLY A 174 -10.08 10.20 24.68
N PRO A 175 -8.94 10.24 25.41
CA PRO A 175 -7.65 10.67 24.84
C PRO A 175 -7.12 9.74 23.74
N TYR A 176 -7.60 8.50 23.67
CA TYR A 176 -7.16 7.54 22.67
C TYR A 176 -7.62 7.91 21.25
N VAL A 177 -8.83 8.44 21.09
CA VAL A 177 -9.34 8.94 19.79
C VAL A 177 -8.43 10.05 19.25
N ILE A 178 -8.01 10.97 20.12
CA ILE A 178 -7.11 12.07 19.80
C ILE A 178 -5.73 11.53 19.39
N PHE A 179 -5.19 10.59 20.17
CA PHE A 179 -3.93 9.93 19.86
C PHE A 179 -3.96 9.24 18.48
N MET A 180 -5.02 8.49 18.17
CA MET A 180 -5.17 7.83 16.87
C MET A 180 -5.35 8.84 15.73
N GLY A 181 -6.04 9.95 15.97
CA GLY A 181 -6.13 11.06 15.02
C GLY A 181 -4.76 11.63 14.63
N TYR A 182 -3.91 11.93 15.62
CA TYR A 182 -2.54 12.38 15.38
C TYR A 182 -1.66 11.32 14.74
N TYR A 183 -1.81 10.06 15.13
CA TYR A 183 -1.08 8.95 14.52
C TYR A 183 -1.39 8.84 13.02
N LEU A 184 -2.67 8.85 12.64
CA LEU A 184 -3.09 8.82 11.23
C LEU A 184 -2.57 10.05 10.46
N LEU A 185 -2.61 11.24 11.08
CA LEU A 185 -2.11 12.46 10.47
C LEU A 185 -0.59 12.41 10.24
N ILE A 186 0.18 12.15 11.29
CA ILE A 186 1.64 12.22 11.24
C ILE A 186 2.22 11.07 10.44
N VAL A 187 1.75 9.84 10.68
CA VAL A 187 2.33 8.64 10.05
C VAL A 187 1.78 8.45 8.65
N LYS A 188 0.45 8.38 8.49
CA LYS A 188 -0.16 8.01 7.20
C LYS A 188 -0.25 9.20 6.25
N ALA A 189 -0.64 10.39 6.72
CA ALA A 189 -0.81 11.55 5.85
C ALA A 189 0.50 12.28 5.53
N ILE A 190 1.46 12.33 6.45
CA ILE A 190 2.69 13.10 6.26
C ILE A 190 3.89 12.18 6.00
N THR A 191 4.24 11.32 6.94
CA THR A 191 5.52 10.58 6.92
C THR A 191 5.61 9.62 5.73
N VAL A 192 4.59 8.80 5.51
CA VAL A 192 4.60 7.79 4.44
C VAL A 192 4.71 8.45 3.04
N PRO A 193 3.84 9.40 2.65
CA PRO A 193 3.94 10.06 1.34
C PRO A 193 5.27 10.81 1.17
N LEU A 194 5.75 11.52 2.19
CA LEU A 194 7.01 12.25 2.11
C LEU A 194 8.20 11.31 1.84
N LEU A 195 8.30 10.21 2.59
CA LEU A 195 9.37 9.23 2.38
C LEU A 195 9.30 8.60 0.98
N MET A 196 8.12 8.21 0.53
CA MET A 196 7.93 7.65 -0.81
C MET A 196 8.31 8.65 -1.92
N ILE A 197 7.93 9.93 -1.78
CA ILE A 197 8.30 11.00 -2.73
C ILE A 197 9.82 11.22 -2.73
N ILE A 198 10.44 11.34 -1.55
CA ILE A 198 11.88 11.56 -1.42
C ILE A 198 12.66 10.42 -2.07
N PHE A 199 12.35 9.17 -1.73
CA PHE A 199 13.06 8.01 -2.29
C PHE A 199 12.73 7.79 -3.78
N GLY A 200 11.51 8.08 -4.21
CA GLY A 200 11.11 8.05 -5.62
C GLY A 200 11.89 9.05 -6.47
N ILE A 201 11.95 10.32 -6.04
CA ILE A 201 12.73 11.37 -6.72
C ILE A 201 14.21 11.03 -6.71
N TRP A 202 14.75 10.54 -5.59
CA TRP A 202 16.16 10.17 -5.51
C TRP A 202 16.50 9.03 -6.46
N THR A 203 15.67 7.99 -6.51
CA THR A 203 15.83 6.88 -7.46
C THR A 203 15.80 7.39 -8.90
N ALA A 204 14.86 8.28 -9.23
CA ALA A 204 14.77 8.88 -10.57
C ALA A 204 16.02 9.70 -10.93
N LYS A 205 16.54 10.51 -9.99
CA LYS A 205 17.80 11.28 -10.18
C LYS A 205 18.99 10.35 -10.41
N ASN A 206 19.12 9.30 -9.63
CA ASN A 206 20.19 8.31 -9.77
C ASN A 206 20.16 7.64 -11.15
N ILE A 207 18.97 7.24 -11.62
CA ILE A 207 18.81 6.65 -12.96
C ILE A 207 19.18 7.65 -14.07
N ARG A 208 18.75 8.90 -13.97
CA ARG A 208 19.11 9.93 -14.96
C ARG A 208 20.63 10.12 -15.04
N LYS A 209 21.31 10.17 -13.89
CA LYS A 209 22.77 10.25 -13.80
C LYS A 209 23.48 9.04 -14.40
N LEU A 210 22.98 7.82 -14.14
CA LEU A 210 23.50 6.59 -14.74
C LEU A 210 23.32 6.58 -16.27
N ARG A 211 22.19 7.08 -16.78
CA ARG A 211 21.93 7.19 -18.22
C ARG A 211 22.86 8.22 -18.88
N GLN A 212 23.04 9.38 -18.27
CA GLN A 212 23.93 10.44 -18.78
C GLN A 212 25.39 9.99 -18.89
N ARG A 213 25.90 9.27 -17.88
CA ARG A 213 27.26 8.71 -17.90
C ARG A 213 27.49 7.66 -18.98
N ARG A 214 26.43 6.98 -19.44
CA ARG A 214 26.51 6.01 -20.56
C ARG A 214 26.46 6.68 -21.94
N ILE A 215 25.89 7.87 -22.03
CA ILE A 215 25.71 8.59 -23.31
C ILE A 215 26.85 9.58 -23.56
N ALA A 216 27.64 9.95 -22.54
CA ALA A 216 28.89 10.66 -22.76
C ALA A 216 29.80 9.80 -23.66
N PRO A 217 30.22 10.31 -24.83
CA PRO A 217 31.06 9.54 -25.73
C PRO A 217 32.39 9.33 -25.02
N VAL A 218 32.75 8.07 -24.80
CA VAL A 218 34.13 7.71 -24.47
C VAL A 218 34.94 7.98 -25.73
N ALA A 219 35.40 9.23 -25.88
CA ALA A 219 36.49 9.58 -26.77
C ALA A 219 37.76 8.98 -26.17
N THR A 220 37.95 7.68 -26.35
CA THR A 220 39.22 7.03 -26.05
C THR A 220 39.38 5.85 -26.97
N ASN A 221 40.29 6.01 -27.92
CA ASN A 221 40.80 4.97 -28.79
C ASN A 221 41.28 3.78 -27.94
N THR A 222 40.49 2.73 -27.87
CA THR A 222 41.01 1.39 -27.60
C THR A 222 40.11 0.40 -28.31
N ARG A 223 40.46 0.14 -29.58
CA ARG A 223 40.09 -1.10 -30.25
C ARG A 223 40.68 -2.23 -29.44
N ASN A 224 39.87 -2.93 -28.67
CA ASN A 224 40.09 -4.32 -28.31
C ASN A 224 38.72 -4.97 -28.05
N THR A 225 38.41 -5.90 -28.94
CA THR A 225 37.44 -7.00 -28.87
C THR A 225 36.91 -7.34 -27.47
N ALA A 226 35.69 -6.91 -27.18
CA ALA A 226 34.79 -7.57 -26.23
C ALA A 226 33.35 -7.35 -26.71
N GLY A 227 32.79 -8.36 -27.37
CA GLY A 227 31.43 -8.33 -27.90
C GLY A 227 30.36 -8.20 -26.82
N ASN A 228 29.29 -7.48 -27.16
CA ASN A 228 27.90 -7.78 -26.82
C ASN A 228 27.60 -8.42 -25.45
N SER A 229 28.04 -7.80 -24.35
CA SER A 229 27.39 -8.01 -23.05
C SER A 229 26.56 -6.78 -22.69
N GLU A 230 25.44 -6.56 -23.39
CA GLU A 230 24.32 -5.85 -22.79
C GLU A 230 23.94 -6.61 -21.52
N GLN A 231 24.48 -6.20 -20.36
CA GLN A 231 24.36 -6.98 -19.14
C GLN A 231 22.87 -7.16 -18.77
N PRO A 232 22.32 -8.39 -18.84
CA PRO A 232 20.91 -8.68 -18.56
C PRO A 232 20.52 -8.39 -17.10
N PHE A 233 21.52 -8.16 -16.23
CA PHE A 233 21.32 -7.76 -14.84
C PHE A 233 20.74 -6.34 -14.72
N HIS A 234 21.21 -5.40 -15.54
CA HIS A 234 20.79 -3.98 -15.43
C HIS A 234 19.40 -3.70 -16.04
N SER A 235 18.98 -4.52 -17.01
CA SER A 235 17.63 -4.41 -17.58
C SER A 235 16.56 -4.87 -16.58
N LYS A 236 16.84 -5.91 -15.78
CA LYS A 236 15.95 -6.37 -14.70
C LYS A 236 15.84 -5.36 -13.56
N ASP A 237 16.95 -4.77 -13.11
CA ASP A 237 16.92 -3.74 -12.07
C ASP A 237 16.10 -2.52 -12.47
N ARG A 238 16.18 -2.11 -13.74
CA ARG A 238 15.33 -1.04 -14.29
C ARG A 238 13.84 -1.39 -14.21
N GLN A 239 13.48 -2.65 -14.41
CA GLN A 239 12.09 -3.10 -14.34
C GLN A 239 11.57 -3.09 -12.91
N PHE A 240 12.38 -3.53 -11.93
CA PHE A 240 12.03 -3.40 -10.52
C PHE A 240 11.88 -1.95 -10.07
N VAL A 241 12.75 -1.05 -10.52
CA VAL A 241 12.58 0.38 -10.22
C VAL A 241 11.25 0.88 -10.79
N LEU A 242 10.95 0.52 -12.05
CA LEU A 242 9.74 0.96 -12.70
C LEU A 242 8.48 0.43 -11.99
N MET A 243 8.48 -0.83 -11.53
CA MET A 243 7.41 -1.38 -10.68
C MET A 243 7.23 -0.57 -9.40
N VAL A 244 8.30 -0.35 -8.64
CA VAL A 244 8.24 0.39 -7.36
C VAL A 244 7.78 1.83 -7.56
N VAL A 245 8.25 2.53 -8.60
CA VAL A 245 7.82 3.91 -8.91
C VAL A 245 6.33 3.95 -9.22
N VAL A 246 5.82 2.97 -9.95
CA VAL A 246 4.39 2.89 -10.28
C VAL A 246 3.55 2.63 -9.04
N ASP A 247 3.98 1.71 -8.16
CA ASP A 247 3.29 1.45 -6.90
C ASP A 247 3.25 2.71 -6.03
N ILE A 248 4.34 3.47 -5.97
CA ILE A 248 4.38 4.77 -5.28
C ILE A 248 3.38 5.74 -5.89
N CYS A 249 3.35 5.89 -7.21
CA CYS A 249 2.43 6.79 -7.89
C CYS A 249 0.96 6.42 -7.63
N ILE A 250 0.63 5.12 -7.72
CA ILE A 250 -0.70 4.60 -7.43
C ILE A 250 -1.06 4.84 -5.97
N TYR A 251 -0.16 4.51 -5.04
CA TYR A 251 -0.38 4.70 -3.61
C TYR A 251 -0.67 6.17 -3.29
N ILE A 252 0.15 7.10 -3.77
CA ILE A 252 -0.05 8.54 -3.53
C ILE A 252 -1.36 9.02 -4.15
N ALA A 253 -1.65 8.66 -5.40
CA ALA A 253 -2.87 9.10 -6.07
C ALA A 253 -4.12 8.59 -5.34
N CYS A 254 -4.18 7.30 -5.02
CA CYS A 254 -5.30 6.66 -4.36
C CYS A 254 -5.49 7.10 -2.89
N ASN A 255 -4.40 7.38 -2.16
CA ASN A 255 -4.49 7.82 -0.76
C ASN A 255 -4.67 9.33 -0.61
N SER A 256 -4.43 10.13 -1.65
CA SER A 256 -4.47 11.60 -1.57
C SER A 256 -5.80 12.15 -1.04
N MET A 257 -6.93 11.62 -1.51
CA MET A 257 -8.25 12.06 -1.05
C MET A 257 -8.43 11.79 0.45
N LEU A 258 -8.08 10.58 0.91
CA LEU A 258 -8.19 10.24 2.33
C LEU A 258 -7.32 11.15 3.20
N VAL A 259 -6.10 11.47 2.74
CA VAL A 259 -5.19 12.39 3.44
C VAL A 259 -5.79 13.78 3.56
N VAL A 260 -6.37 14.32 2.48
CA VAL A 260 -7.03 15.64 2.51
C VAL A 260 -8.21 15.63 3.50
N VAL A 261 -9.01 14.58 3.52
CA VAL A 261 -10.16 14.45 4.43
C VAL A 261 -9.71 14.38 5.89
N VAL A 262 -8.66 13.60 6.20
CA VAL A 262 -8.12 13.49 7.56
C VAL A 262 -7.56 14.84 8.03
N ILE A 263 -6.83 15.56 7.18
CA ILE A 263 -6.34 16.91 7.50
C ILE A 263 -7.50 17.87 7.76
N TYR A 264 -8.51 17.85 6.89
CA TYR A 264 -9.72 18.67 7.06
C TYR A 264 -10.41 18.38 8.39
N TYR A 265 -10.59 17.10 8.75
CA TYR A 265 -11.24 16.71 10.00
C TYR A 265 -10.50 17.23 11.24
N GLN A 266 -9.16 17.21 11.23
CA GLN A 266 -8.36 17.72 12.34
C GLN A 266 -8.43 19.25 12.49
N ILE A 267 -8.64 19.98 11.39
CA ILE A 267 -8.77 21.45 11.39
C ILE A 267 -10.21 21.88 11.72
N ALA A 268 -11.21 21.17 11.20
CA ALA A 268 -12.61 21.57 11.20
C ALA A 268 -13.41 21.02 12.39
N GLN A 269 -12.78 20.70 13.53
CA GLN A 269 -13.32 19.97 14.71
C GLN A 269 -14.72 20.40 15.24
N ASN A 270 -15.33 21.48 14.74
CA ASN A 270 -16.60 22.05 15.23
C ASN A 270 -17.64 22.41 14.15
N THR A 271 -17.51 21.99 12.89
CA THR A 271 -18.57 22.21 11.90
C THR A 271 -19.58 21.05 11.98
N GLY A 272 -20.86 21.34 12.20
CA GLY A 272 -21.95 20.33 12.34
C GLY A 272 -22.27 19.48 11.10
N LEU A 273 -21.26 19.17 10.26
CA LEU A 273 -21.33 18.46 8.98
C LEU A 273 -20.87 16.99 9.11
N THR A 274 -21.19 16.34 10.23
CA THR A 274 -20.70 15.00 10.60
C THR A 274 -21.00 13.93 9.54
N GLN A 275 -22.17 13.97 8.90
CA GLN A 275 -22.55 12.99 7.87
C GLN A 275 -21.80 13.18 6.54
N ILE A 276 -21.60 14.43 6.09
CA ILE A 276 -20.80 14.71 4.89
C ILE A 276 -19.34 14.29 5.12
N ASN A 277 -18.81 14.55 6.31
CA ASN A 277 -17.45 14.14 6.68
C ASN A 277 -17.31 12.61 6.68
N SER A 278 -18.30 11.90 7.19
CA SER A 278 -18.35 10.44 7.16
C SER A 278 -18.38 9.91 5.72
N PHE A 279 -19.17 10.53 4.84
CA PHE A 279 -19.20 10.21 3.41
C PHE A 279 -17.84 10.39 2.74
N LEU A 280 -17.20 11.55 2.92
CA LEU A 280 -15.90 11.82 2.33
C LEU A 280 -14.82 10.86 2.84
N ASN A 281 -14.86 10.51 4.12
CA ASN A 281 -13.92 9.56 4.72
C ASN A 281 -14.09 8.17 4.10
N LEU A 282 -15.32 7.69 3.97
CA LEU A 282 -15.63 6.37 3.44
C LEU A 282 -15.31 6.25 1.94
N VAL A 283 -15.57 7.30 1.15
CA VAL A 283 -15.14 7.36 -0.26
C VAL A 283 -13.61 7.42 -0.36
N GLY A 284 -12.96 8.23 0.47
CA GLY A 284 -11.50 8.30 0.54
C GLY A 284 -10.87 6.95 0.92
N ALA A 285 -11.47 6.25 1.87
CA ALA A 285 -11.07 4.91 2.30
C ALA A 285 -11.23 3.92 1.14
N PHE A 286 -12.37 3.92 0.44
CA PHE A 286 -12.59 3.10 -0.75
C PHE A 286 -11.53 3.35 -1.83
N LEU A 287 -11.20 4.61 -2.14
CA LEU A 287 -10.14 4.94 -3.08
C LEU A 287 -8.76 4.45 -2.61
N SER A 288 -8.47 4.56 -1.31
CA SER A 288 -7.20 4.06 -0.77
C SER A 288 -7.06 2.54 -0.93
N GLN A 289 -8.16 1.77 -0.83
CA GLN A 289 -8.18 0.32 -1.00
C GLN A 289 -7.78 -0.12 -2.41
N ILE A 290 -8.01 0.72 -3.43
CA ILE A 290 -7.59 0.47 -4.82
C ILE A 290 -6.08 0.29 -4.94
N SER A 291 -5.29 0.99 -4.11
CA SER A 291 -3.83 0.89 -4.14
C SER A 291 -3.31 -0.51 -3.77
N PHE A 292 -4.05 -1.25 -2.94
CA PHE A 292 -3.71 -2.61 -2.54
C PHE A 292 -4.03 -3.63 -3.63
N CYS A 293 -4.98 -3.33 -4.50
CA CYS A 293 -5.54 -4.26 -5.49
C CYS A 293 -4.85 -4.17 -6.87
N THR A 294 -4.21 -3.05 -7.20
CA THR A 294 -3.85 -2.71 -8.59
C THR A 294 -2.47 -3.18 -9.07
N GLY A 295 -1.62 -3.70 -8.16
CA GLY A 295 -0.21 -4.00 -8.44
C GLY A 295 0.04 -4.85 -9.69
N CYS A 296 -0.58 -6.04 -9.79
CA CYS A 296 -0.36 -6.95 -10.93
C CYS A 296 -0.76 -6.31 -12.27
N TYR A 297 -1.92 -5.66 -12.31
CA TYR A 297 -2.41 -4.99 -13.52
C TYR A 297 -1.45 -3.90 -13.96
N ALA A 298 -0.96 -3.08 -13.02
CA ALA A 298 0.02 -2.04 -13.30
C ALA A 298 1.33 -2.64 -13.84
N TYR A 299 1.83 -3.74 -13.25
CA TYR A 299 3.03 -4.42 -13.71
C TYR A 299 2.87 -5.06 -15.10
N LEU A 300 1.68 -5.57 -15.44
CA LEU A 300 1.38 -6.09 -16.76
C LEU A 300 1.48 -5.00 -17.84
N PHE A 301 1.00 -3.78 -17.58
CA PHE A 301 1.12 -2.68 -18.55
C PHE A 301 2.55 -2.18 -18.69
N ILE A 302 3.30 -2.17 -17.59
CA ILE A 302 4.53 -1.38 -17.52
C ILE A 302 5.79 -2.25 -17.63
N SER A 303 5.81 -3.43 -17.02
CA SER A 303 7.01 -4.27 -16.99
C SER A 303 7.04 -5.35 -18.06
N LYS A 304 8.03 -5.26 -18.96
CA LYS A 304 8.31 -6.33 -19.95
C LYS A 304 8.74 -7.64 -19.29
N THR A 305 9.50 -7.56 -18.19
CA THR A 305 9.97 -8.75 -17.47
C THR A 305 8.81 -9.46 -16.78
N PHE A 306 7.93 -8.71 -16.12
CA PHE A 306 6.73 -9.27 -15.50
C PHE A 306 5.85 -9.97 -16.53
N ARG A 307 5.55 -9.31 -17.66
CA ARG A 307 4.78 -9.93 -18.75
C ARG A 307 5.40 -11.23 -19.26
N LYS A 308 6.73 -11.31 -19.36
CA LYS A 308 7.42 -12.52 -19.82
C LYS A 308 7.26 -13.67 -18.83
N GLU A 309 7.40 -13.41 -17.53
CA GLU A 309 7.23 -14.44 -16.51
C GLU A 309 5.77 -14.88 -16.36
N VAL A 310 4.80 -13.96 -16.50
CA VAL A 310 3.37 -14.30 -16.56
C VAL A 310 3.06 -15.17 -17.78
N LYS A 311 3.54 -14.80 -18.98
CA LYS A 311 3.37 -15.62 -20.18
C LYS A 311 3.96 -17.03 -19.99
N ARG A 312 5.11 -17.13 -19.33
CA ARG A 312 5.74 -18.42 -19.05
C ARG A 312 4.91 -19.30 -18.11
N LEU A 313 4.15 -18.70 -17.17
CA LEU A 313 3.26 -19.46 -16.28
C LEU A 313 2.04 -20.03 -17.01
N PHE A 314 1.44 -19.26 -17.91
CA PHE A 314 0.17 -19.64 -18.55
C PHE A 314 0.33 -20.33 -19.92
N PHE A 315 1.43 -20.09 -20.64
CA PHE A 315 1.60 -20.55 -22.02
C PHE A 315 2.82 -21.46 -22.24
N CYS A 316 3.55 -21.82 -21.19
CA CYS A 316 4.64 -22.79 -21.29
C CYS A 316 4.48 -23.87 -20.20
N GLN A 317 3.66 -24.87 -20.52
CA GLN A 317 3.97 -26.26 -20.17
C GLN A 317 4.71 -26.89 -21.34
#